data_AF-A0A151IT78-F1
#
_entry.id   AF-A0A151IT78-F1
#
_cell.length_a   1.000
_cell.length_b   1.000
_cell.length_c   1.000
_cell.angle_alpha   90.00
_cell.angle_beta   90.00
_cell.angle_gamma   90.00
#
_symmetry.space_group_name_H-M   'P 1'
#
loop_
_entity.id
_entity.type
_entity.pdbx_description
1 polymer ?
#
loop_
_entity_poly.entity_id
_entity_poly.type
_entity_poly.pdbx_seq_one_letter_code
_entity_poly.pdbx_strand_id
1 'polypeptide(L)'
;MGSGQSARKLTISNEEEVGVIKVSNAIVQRLAQGEKSKLHKPLPDAIPAAPIQHPAPSTVTAVPHASEATHEQPVYYYPELTVSALQIQQQMEEELQQQDQYWQRRLQNIEDGYQKINRVLEEEYKKAANESSVAKPGQKITDIQNTVQPCLENSNKVLKCFQDHPKETLKCSNLVEEFSNCVWNVHTHMIETRS
;
A
#
# COMPACT_ATOMS: atom_id res chain seq x y z
N MET A 1 -19.38 14.22 42.04
CA MET A 1 -18.66 13.04 41.51
C MET A 1 -19.02 12.92 40.04
N GLY A 2 -18.13 13.34 39.14
CA GLY A 2 -18.38 13.32 37.69
C GLY A 2 -17.22 12.63 37.01
N SER A 3 -17.48 11.44 36.45
CA SER A 3 -16.48 10.59 35.79
C SER A 3 -16.21 11.13 34.39
N GLY A 4 -14.96 11.50 34.12
CA GLY A 4 -14.51 12.05 32.84
C GLY A 4 -14.48 10.99 31.75
N GLN A 5 -15.24 11.22 30.68
CA GLN A 5 -15.22 10.41 29.46
C GLN A 5 -13.86 10.63 28.77
N SER A 6 -12.95 9.66 28.89
CA SER A 6 -11.62 9.71 28.28
C SER A 6 -11.70 9.35 26.79
N ALA A 7 -12.11 10.31 25.95
CA ALA A 7 -11.96 10.21 24.50
C ALA A 7 -10.47 10.32 24.12
N ARG A 8 -9.73 9.19 24.18
CA ARG A 8 -8.32 9.15 23.76
C ARG A 8 -8.26 9.16 22.24
N LYS A 9 -8.04 10.34 21.67
CA LYS A 9 -7.66 10.55 20.27
C LYS A 9 -6.33 9.83 20.02
N LEU A 10 -6.37 8.69 19.33
CA LEU A 10 -5.18 8.00 18.84
C LEU A 10 -4.58 8.84 17.70
N THR A 11 -3.68 9.77 18.02
CA THR A 11 -2.84 10.41 17.03
C THR A 11 -1.65 9.49 16.76
N ILE A 12 -1.71 8.74 15.67
CA ILE A 12 -0.50 8.16 15.06
C ILE A 12 0.29 9.34 14.51
N SER A 13 1.32 9.76 15.24
CA SER A 13 2.32 10.68 14.70
C SER A 13 3.07 9.94 13.61
N ASN A 14 2.69 10.19 12.36
CA ASN A 14 3.44 9.77 11.19
C ASN A 14 4.69 10.64 11.12
N GLU A 15 5.78 10.20 11.74
CA GLU A 15 7.02 10.98 11.90
C GLU A 15 7.91 11.03 10.66
N GLU A 16 7.48 10.46 9.54
CA GLU A 16 8.13 10.71 8.25
C GLU A 16 7.11 10.57 7.12
N GLU A 17 7.17 11.49 6.17
CA GLU A 17 6.26 11.71 5.05
C GLU A 17 6.13 10.46 4.15
N VAL A 18 5.33 9.48 4.56
CA VAL A 18 4.99 8.31 3.73
C VAL A 18 4.07 8.78 2.60
N GLY A 19 4.66 8.99 1.43
CA GLY A 19 3.97 9.35 0.20
C GLY A 19 4.91 9.89 -0.88
N VAL A 20 6.08 10.41 -0.49
CA VAL A 20 7.06 10.95 -1.44
C VAL A 20 8.19 9.94 -1.63
N ILE A 21 8.10 9.13 -2.69
CA ILE A 21 9.26 8.40 -3.19
C ILE A 21 10.27 9.46 -3.65
N LYS A 22 11.38 9.61 -2.93
CA LYS A 22 12.48 10.51 -3.32
C LYS A 22 13.17 9.93 -4.55
N VAL A 23 12.77 10.38 -5.73
CA VAL A 23 13.36 9.98 -7.01
C VAL A 23 14.56 10.89 -7.31
N SER A 24 15.74 10.30 -7.54
CA SER A 24 16.94 11.06 -7.95
C SER A 24 16.73 11.78 -9.29
N ASN A 25 17.30 12.98 -9.46
CA ASN A 25 17.16 13.79 -10.68
C ASN A 25 17.49 13.03 -11.98
N ALA A 26 18.41 12.07 -11.93
CA ALA A 26 18.77 11.23 -13.08
C ALA A 26 17.61 10.34 -13.58
N ILE A 27 16.73 9.89 -12.70
CA ILE A 27 15.55 9.07 -13.06
C ILE A 27 14.46 9.95 -13.67
N VAL A 28 14.27 11.16 -13.13
CA VAL A 28 13.33 12.16 -13.70
C VAL A 28 13.74 12.51 -15.13
N GLN A 29 15.03 12.71 -15.37
CA GLN A 29 15.55 13.04 -16.70
C GLN A 29 15.39 11.88 -17.71
N ARG A 30 15.50 10.63 -17.25
CA ARG A 30 15.25 9.44 -18.08
C ARG A 30 13.78 9.30 -18.47
N LEU A 31 12.85 9.52 -17.53
CA LEU A 31 11.41 9.47 -17.79
C LEU A 31 10.99 10.56 -18.80
N ALA A 32 11.51 11.78 -18.63
CA ALA A 32 11.24 12.89 -19.54
C ALA A 32 11.82 12.68 -20.96
N GLN A 33 12.89 11.90 -21.10
CA GLN A 33 13.47 11.55 -22.41
C GLN A 33 12.76 10.37 -23.08
N GLY A 34 12.19 9.44 -22.30
CA GLY A 34 11.44 8.28 -22.81
C GLY A 34 10.15 8.65 -23.57
N GLU A 35 9.54 9.80 -23.26
CA GLU A 35 8.34 10.28 -23.96
C GLU A 35 8.64 10.87 -25.36
N LYS A 36 9.84 11.41 -25.58
CA LYS A 36 10.20 12.07 -26.85
C LYS A 36 10.54 11.09 -27.99
N SER A 37 10.75 9.81 -27.68
CA SER A 37 11.11 8.79 -28.67
C SER A 37 9.93 7.96 -29.20
N LYS A 38 8.68 8.27 -28.82
CA LYS A 38 7.48 7.51 -29.26
C LYS A 38 6.64 8.17 -30.37
N LEU A 39 7.06 9.31 -30.92
CA LEU A 39 6.32 9.99 -31.99
C LEU A 39 7.21 10.27 -33.20
N HIS A 40 7.57 9.21 -33.94
CA HIS A 40 7.67 9.19 -35.41
C HIS A 40 8.27 7.87 -35.90
N LYS A 41 7.43 7.06 -36.58
CA LYS A 41 7.64 6.49 -37.93
C LYS A 41 7.07 5.05 -38.04
N PRO A 42 6.29 4.74 -39.10
CA PRO A 42 5.60 3.47 -39.26
C PRO A 42 6.52 2.36 -39.81
N LEU A 43 6.15 1.13 -39.47
CA LEU A 43 6.68 -0.13 -40.00
C LEU A 43 6.36 -0.29 -41.50
N PRO A 44 7.27 -0.87 -42.29
CA PRO A 44 6.86 -2.05 -43.05
C PRO A 44 7.83 -3.22 -42.87
N ASP A 45 7.24 -4.40 -43.02
CA ASP A 45 7.78 -5.75 -42.93
C ASP A 45 9.12 -5.99 -43.64
N ALA A 46 10.00 -6.76 -42.98
CA ALA A 46 10.70 -7.92 -43.55
C ALA A 46 11.62 -8.60 -42.50
N ILE A 47 11.32 -9.85 -42.18
CA ILE A 47 12.25 -10.82 -41.56
C ILE A 47 13.17 -11.33 -42.68
N PRO A 48 14.52 -11.40 -42.51
CA PRO A 48 15.12 -12.71 -42.22
C PRO A 48 16.41 -12.72 -41.36
N ALA A 49 16.45 -13.76 -40.52
CA ALA A 49 17.59 -14.63 -40.15
C ALA A 49 18.79 -14.09 -39.34
N ALA A 50 19.05 -14.81 -38.24
CA ALA A 50 20.17 -14.68 -37.30
C ALA A 50 21.55 -15.07 -37.93
N PRO A 51 22.72 -14.83 -37.27
CA PRO A 51 23.10 -15.59 -36.07
C PRO A 51 23.84 -14.81 -34.96
N ILE A 52 23.76 -15.38 -33.76
CA ILE A 52 24.48 -15.07 -32.52
C ILE A 52 26.00 -15.16 -32.74
N GLN A 53 26.79 -14.17 -32.29
CA GLN A 53 28.22 -14.35 -31.98
C GLN A 53 28.63 -13.59 -30.70
N HIS A 54 29.01 -14.37 -29.69
CA HIS A 54 29.82 -13.94 -28.55
C HIS A 54 31.28 -13.79 -29.03
N PRO A 55 32.10 -12.87 -28.48
CA PRO A 55 33.54 -12.98 -28.57
C PRO A 55 34.14 -13.39 -27.22
N ALA A 56 34.63 -14.63 -27.16
CA ALA A 56 35.71 -15.05 -26.26
C ALA A 56 37.07 -14.87 -27.00
N PRO A 57 38.21 -14.88 -26.30
CA PRO A 57 39.41 -14.15 -26.66
C PRO A 57 40.23 -14.84 -27.77
N SER A 58 40.78 -14.06 -28.69
CA SER A 58 41.77 -14.55 -29.67
C SER A 58 43.16 -14.04 -29.32
N THR A 59 44.00 -14.97 -28.88
CA THR A 59 45.46 -14.91 -28.90
C THR A 59 45.93 -14.97 -30.35
N VAL A 60 46.63 -13.95 -30.84
CA VAL A 60 47.49 -14.07 -32.03
C VAL A 60 48.71 -13.15 -31.91
N THR A 61 49.84 -13.80 -31.66
CA THR A 61 51.14 -13.65 -32.34
C THR A 61 51.74 -12.25 -32.56
N ALA A 62 52.92 -12.06 -31.95
CA ALA A 62 53.86 -10.99 -32.17
C ALA A 62 54.57 -11.06 -33.53
N VAL A 63 54.71 -9.92 -34.23
CA VAL A 63 55.97 -9.46 -34.85
C VAL A 63 55.93 -7.92 -35.01
N PRO A 64 57.10 -7.23 -34.99
CA PRO A 64 57.24 -5.82 -34.69
C PRO A 64 57.30 -4.96 -35.95
N HIS A 65 56.78 -3.73 -35.90
CA HIS A 65 57.29 -2.66 -36.77
C HIS A 65 57.29 -1.34 -36.01
N ALA A 66 58.50 -0.83 -35.85
CA ALA A 66 58.81 0.50 -35.39
C ALA A 66 58.20 1.56 -36.33
N SER A 67 57.65 2.60 -35.74
CA SER A 67 57.82 3.96 -36.25
C SER A 67 57.70 4.92 -35.07
N GLU A 68 58.80 5.60 -34.80
CA GLU A 68 58.89 6.76 -33.92
C GLU A 68 57.86 7.81 -34.34
N ALA A 69 57.04 8.23 -33.38
CA ALA A 69 56.46 9.56 -33.37
C ALA A 69 56.51 10.07 -31.93
N THR A 70 57.60 10.75 -31.62
CA THR A 70 57.81 11.51 -30.39
C THR A 70 56.78 12.65 -30.36
N HIS A 71 55.63 12.41 -29.74
CA HIS A 71 54.73 13.47 -29.31
C HIS A 71 54.86 13.60 -27.79
N GLU A 72 55.74 14.49 -27.36
CA GLU A 72 55.83 14.92 -25.97
C GLU A 72 54.54 15.67 -25.61
N GLN A 73 53.57 14.98 -25.03
CA GLN A 73 52.53 15.63 -24.26
C GLN A 73 53.02 15.81 -22.82
N PRO A 74 52.84 16.99 -22.22
CA PRO A 74 53.20 17.19 -20.82
C PRO A 74 52.29 16.29 -19.98
N VAL A 75 52.90 15.29 -19.33
CA VAL A 75 52.22 14.45 -18.35
C VAL A 75 51.90 15.33 -17.15
N TYR A 76 50.72 15.93 -17.16
CA TYR A 76 50.17 16.62 -16.01
C TYR A 76 49.85 15.55 -14.95
N TYR A 77 50.77 15.34 -14.02
CA TYR A 77 50.60 14.42 -12.91
C TYR A 77 49.62 15.05 -11.91
N TYR A 78 48.33 14.80 -12.09
CA TYR A 78 47.35 15.03 -11.04
C TYR A 78 47.55 13.94 -9.98
N PRO A 79 47.71 14.28 -8.69
CA PRO A 79 47.67 13.27 -7.64
C PRO A 79 46.23 12.78 -7.57
N GLU A 80 45.96 11.65 -8.22
CA GLU A 80 44.75 10.86 -8.04
C GLU A 80 44.66 10.51 -6.54
N LEU A 81 43.83 11.24 -5.78
CA LEU A 81 43.36 10.80 -4.47
C LEU A 81 42.35 9.67 -4.70
N THR A 82 42.83 8.53 -5.20
CA THR A 82 42.03 7.32 -5.27
C THR A 82 41.93 6.75 -3.87
N VAL A 83 40.77 6.90 -3.25
CA VAL A 83 40.44 6.21 -2.01
C VAL A 83 40.74 4.72 -2.21
N SER A 84 41.48 4.12 -1.27
CA SER A 84 41.84 2.70 -1.39
C SER A 84 40.58 1.85 -1.48
N ALA A 85 40.57 0.85 -2.36
CA ALA A 85 39.45 -0.08 -2.50
C ALA A 85 39.04 -0.69 -1.16
N LEU A 86 39.99 -0.92 -0.25
CA LEU A 86 39.73 -1.40 1.11
C LEU A 86 38.92 -0.41 1.94
N GLN A 87 39.23 0.88 1.83
CA GLN A 87 38.55 1.93 2.59
C GLN A 87 37.12 2.14 2.09
N ILE A 88 36.91 2.03 0.78
CA ILE A 88 35.56 2.02 0.19
C ILE A 88 34.76 0.82 0.71
N GLN A 89 35.37 -0.37 0.73
CA GLN A 89 34.70 -1.58 1.23
C GLN A 89 34.27 -1.44 2.70
N GLN A 90 35.13 -0.87 3.54
CA GLN A 90 34.80 -0.61 4.95
C GLN A 90 33.63 0.35 5.10
N GLN A 91 33.63 1.46 4.34
CA GLN A 91 32.51 2.40 4.36
C GLN A 91 31.20 1.74 3.90
N MET A 92 31.24 0.93 2.83
CA MET A 92 30.06 0.24 2.34
C MET A 92 29.51 -0.78 3.34
N GLU A 93 30.39 -1.50 4.03
CA GLU A 93 30.01 -2.44 5.08
C GLU A 93 29.34 -1.73 6.26
N GLU A 94 29.88 -0.59 6.69
CA GLU A 94 29.27 0.23 7.76
C GLU A 94 27.89 0.78 7.35
N GLU A 95 27.76 1.29 6.13
CA GLU A 95 26.48 1.75 5.59
C GLU A 95 25.45 0.63 5.49
N LEU A 96 25.88 -0.57 5.05
CA LEU A 96 25.02 -1.74 4.97
C LEU A 96 24.55 -2.19 6.36
N GLN A 97 25.45 -2.21 7.34
CA GLN A 97 25.11 -2.56 8.73
C GLN A 97 24.13 -1.57 9.35
N GLN A 98 24.31 -0.27 9.11
CA GLN A 98 23.36 0.74 9.58
C GLN A 98 21.97 0.57 8.97
N GLN A 99 21.90 0.24 7.67
CA GLN A 99 20.63 -0.04 7.01
C GLN A 99 19.97 -1.30 7.56
N ASP A 100 20.72 -2.39 7.74
CA ASP A 100 20.19 -3.64 8.30
C ASP A 100 19.60 -3.40 9.70
N GLN A 101 20.32 -2.69 10.57
CA GLN A 101 19.82 -2.33 11.91
C GLN A 101 18.58 -1.44 11.86
N TYR A 102 18.53 -0.48 10.94
CA TYR A 102 17.36 0.38 10.75
C TYR A 102 16.13 -0.45 10.36
N TRP A 103 16.28 -1.33 9.36
CA TRP A 103 15.17 -2.15 8.88
C TRP A 103 14.72 -3.17 9.92
N GLN A 104 15.65 -3.79 10.65
CA GLN A 104 15.33 -4.68 11.77
C GLN A 104 14.50 -3.95 12.83
N ARG A 105 14.93 -2.76 13.27
CA ARG A 105 14.20 -1.98 14.27
C ARG A 105 12.82 -1.56 13.76
N ARG A 106 12.72 -1.18 12.49
CA ARG A 106 11.44 -0.81 11.89
C ARG A 106 10.48 -1.99 11.83
N LEU A 107 10.97 -3.17 11.43
CA LEU A 107 10.16 -4.38 11.37
C LEU A 107 9.67 -4.80 12.76
N GLN A 108 10.54 -4.69 13.76
CA GLN A 108 10.19 -4.94 15.15
C GLN A 108 9.12 -3.97 15.66
N ASN A 109 9.23 -2.66 15.37
CA ASN A 109 8.22 -1.69 15.78
C ASN A 109 6.85 -1.97 15.13
N ILE A 110 6.85 -2.42 13.87
CA ILE A 110 5.64 -2.80 13.16
C ILE A 110 5.01 -4.04 13.82
N GLU A 111 5.80 -5.08 14.09
CA GLU A 111 5.37 -6.29 14.77
C GLU A 111 4.80 -5.98 16.17
N ASP A 112 5.52 -5.18 16.97
CA ASP A 112 5.06 -4.73 18.29
C ASP A 112 3.74 -3.94 18.20
N GLY A 113 3.57 -3.14 17.13
CA GLY A 113 2.33 -2.43 16.82
C GLY A 113 1.17 -3.39 16.55
N TYR A 114 1.39 -4.41 15.71
CA TYR A 114 0.39 -5.44 15.41
C TYR A 114 0.02 -6.24 16.66
N GLN A 115 0.99 -6.62 17.48
CA GLN A 115 0.73 -7.35 18.73
C GLN A 115 -0.13 -6.53 19.71
N LYS A 116 0.14 -5.22 19.85
CA LYS A 116 -0.69 -4.33 20.66
C LYS A 116 -2.12 -4.25 20.15
N ILE A 117 -2.31 -4.09 18.84
CA ILE A 117 -3.64 -4.01 18.21
C ILE A 117 -4.40 -5.32 18.42
N ASN A 118 -3.75 -6.46 18.14
CA ASN A 118 -4.36 -7.78 18.29
C ASN A 118 -4.76 -8.04 19.74
N ARG A 119 -3.93 -7.66 20.71
CA ARG A 119 -4.26 -7.78 22.12
C ARG A 119 -5.51 -7.00 22.49
N VAL A 120 -5.60 -5.72 22.11
CA VAL A 120 -6.79 -4.90 22.39
C VAL A 120 -8.02 -5.48 21.69
N LEU A 121 -7.87 -5.92 20.44
CA LEU A 121 -8.94 -6.56 19.68
C LEU A 121 -9.47 -7.83 20.38
N GLU A 122 -8.58 -8.70 20.84
CA GLU A 122 -8.95 -9.90 21.58
C GLU A 122 -9.64 -9.59 22.90
N GLU A 123 -9.15 -8.60 23.65
CA GLU A 123 -9.73 -8.17 24.92
C GLU A 123 -11.17 -7.64 24.73
N GLU A 124 -11.38 -6.75 23.75
CA GLU A 124 -12.71 -6.22 23.43
C GLU A 124 -13.64 -7.29 22.84
N TYR A 125 -13.12 -8.20 22.02
CA TYR A 125 -13.90 -9.33 21.51
C TYR A 125 -14.37 -10.25 22.63
N LYS A 126 -13.47 -10.66 23.54
CA LYS A 126 -13.80 -11.50 24.70
C LYS A 126 -14.81 -10.80 25.60
N LYS A 127 -14.66 -9.49 25.82
CA LYS A 127 -15.61 -8.67 26.57
C LYS A 127 -17.00 -8.66 25.92
N ALA A 128 -17.11 -8.41 24.62
CA ALA A 128 -18.39 -8.42 23.91
C ALA A 128 -19.03 -9.81 23.89
N ALA A 129 -18.24 -10.88 23.75
CA ALA A 129 -18.71 -12.26 23.84
C ALA A 129 -19.24 -12.59 25.25
N ASN A 130 -18.59 -12.08 26.30
CA ASN A 130 -19.04 -12.24 27.67
C ASN A 130 -20.29 -11.40 27.95
N GLU A 131 -20.39 -10.16 27.48
CA GLU A 131 -21.57 -9.32 27.65
C GLU A 131 -22.80 -9.88 26.92
N SER A 132 -22.62 -10.45 25.73
CA SER A 132 -23.69 -11.10 24.97
C SER A 132 -24.11 -12.46 25.54
N SER A 133 -23.17 -13.25 26.08
CA SER A 133 -23.48 -14.51 26.75
C SER A 133 -24.01 -14.34 28.18
N VAL A 134 -23.68 -13.24 28.86
CA VAL A 134 -24.25 -12.81 30.15
C VAL A 134 -25.51 -11.97 29.93
N ALA A 135 -26.34 -12.37 28.95
CA ALA A 135 -27.77 -12.08 29.00
C ALA A 135 -28.32 -12.78 30.26
N LYS A 136 -28.41 -12.02 31.35
CA LYS A 136 -28.80 -12.49 32.68
C LYS A 136 -30.08 -13.32 32.61
N PRO A 137 -30.09 -14.57 33.12
CA PRO A 137 -31.33 -15.34 33.26
C PRO A 137 -32.17 -14.68 34.36
N GLY A 138 -33.04 -13.74 33.97
CA GLY A 138 -33.92 -13.05 34.93
C GLY A 138 -34.22 -11.60 34.61
N GLN A 139 -33.57 -10.98 33.62
CA GLN A 139 -34.04 -9.69 33.12
C GLN A 139 -35.26 -9.95 32.24
N LYS A 140 -36.45 -9.73 32.81
CA LYS A 140 -37.73 -10.00 32.17
C LYS A 140 -37.73 -9.43 30.75
N ILE A 141 -37.90 -10.34 29.81
CA ILE A 141 -38.11 -10.18 28.36
C ILE A 141 -39.49 -9.52 28.12
N THR A 142 -39.80 -8.43 28.81
CA THR A 142 -41.10 -7.75 28.66
C THR A 142 -41.04 -6.58 27.69
N ASP A 143 -39.94 -6.39 26.96
CA ASP A 143 -39.86 -5.40 25.89
C ASP A 143 -39.06 -5.90 24.66
N ILE A 144 -39.13 -7.21 24.36
CA ILE A 144 -38.63 -7.77 23.09
C ILE A 144 -39.77 -7.87 22.06
N GLN A 145 -41.02 -7.68 22.47
CA GLN A 145 -42.15 -7.50 21.55
C GLN A 145 -42.05 -6.17 20.76
N ASN A 146 -41.23 -5.21 21.23
CA ASN A 146 -40.91 -3.98 20.51
C ASN A 146 -39.58 -4.03 19.73
N THR A 147 -38.82 -5.12 19.80
CA THR A 147 -37.70 -5.34 18.85
C THR A 147 -38.26 -5.92 17.55
N VAL A 148 -39.27 -5.25 16.98
CA VAL A 148 -39.60 -5.44 15.57
C VAL A 148 -38.35 -5.02 14.82
N GLN A 149 -37.75 -5.95 14.07
CA GLN A 149 -36.61 -5.66 13.21
C GLN A 149 -36.92 -4.37 12.44
N PRO A 150 -36.14 -3.28 12.65
CA PRO A 150 -36.47 -2.01 12.04
C PRO A 150 -36.58 -2.19 10.52
N CYS A 151 -37.64 -1.64 9.93
CA CYS A 151 -37.93 -1.71 8.49
C CYS A 151 -38.36 -3.08 7.94
N LEU A 152 -38.69 -4.08 8.78
CA LEU A 152 -39.16 -5.40 8.33
C LEU A 152 -40.41 -5.30 7.44
N GLU A 153 -41.34 -4.42 7.77
CA GLU A 153 -42.57 -4.23 7.01
C GLU A 153 -42.29 -3.73 5.58
N ASN A 154 -41.39 -2.75 5.43
CA ASN A 154 -41.01 -2.21 4.13
C ASN A 154 -40.21 -3.24 3.31
N SER A 155 -39.35 -4.02 3.97
CA SER A 155 -38.63 -5.15 3.34
C SER A 155 -39.60 -6.17 2.73
N ASN A 156 -40.63 -6.58 3.47
CA ASN A 156 -41.65 -7.51 2.99
C ASN A 156 -42.45 -6.94 1.79
N LYS A 157 -42.76 -5.63 1.80
CA LYS A 157 -43.44 -4.96 0.69
C LYS A 157 -42.56 -4.95 -0.58
N VAL A 158 -41.27 -4.65 -0.45
CA VAL A 158 -40.31 -4.66 -1.57
C VAL A 158 -40.17 -6.07 -2.15
N LEU A 159 -39.98 -7.08 -1.28
CA LEU A 159 -39.91 -8.49 -1.69
C LEU A 159 -41.14 -8.93 -2.46
N LYS A 160 -42.33 -8.59 -1.95
CA LYS A 160 -43.60 -8.91 -2.62
C LYS A 160 -43.71 -8.23 -3.99
N CYS A 161 -43.35 -6.96 -4.09
CA CYS A 161 -43.40 -6.23 -5.36
C CYS A 161 -42.48 -6.85 -6.43
N PHE A 162 -41.28 -7.29 -6.04
CA PHE A 162 -40.39 -7.98 -6.98
C PHE A 162 -40.88 -9.37 -7.40
N GLN A 163 -41.59 -10.07 -6.50
CA GLN A 163 -42.24 -11.34 -6.83
C GLN A 163 -43.40 -11.13 -7.84
N ASP A 164 -44.19 -10.06 -7.66
CA ASP A 164 -45.33 -9.74 -8.51
C ASP A 164 -44.88 -9.14 -9.87
N HIS A 165 -43.71 -8.50 -9.92
CA HIS A 165 -43.19 -7.79 -11.10
C HIS A 165 -41.73 -8.16 -11.46
N PRO A 166 -41.44 -9.41 -11.83
CA PRO A 166 -40.07 -9.89 -12.04
C PRO A 166 -39.36 -9.26 -13.26
N LYS A 167 -40.11 -8.76 -14.25
CA LYS A 167 -39.58 -8.13 -15.47
C LYS A 167 -39.70 -6.60 -15.46
N GLU A 168 -40.36 -6.04 -14.45
CA GLU A 168 -40.72 -4.62 -14.38
C GLU A 168 -40.33 -4.03 -13.01
N THR A 169 -39.07 -4.24 -12.62
CA THR A 169 -38.47 -3.83 -11.35
C THR A 169 -38.66 -2.34 -11.03
N LEU A 170 -38.76 -1.49 -12.06
CA LEU A 170 -38.95 -0.04 -11.91
C LEU A 170 -40.29 0.34 -11.26
N LYS A 171 -41.31 -0.53 -11.30
CA LYS A 171 -42.58 -0.32 -10.58
C LYS A 171 -42.42 -0.37 -9.07
N CYS A 172 -41.38 -1.03 -8.58
CA CYS A 172 -41.08 -1.16 -7.16
C CYS A 172 -40.11 -0.08 -6.63
N SER A 173 -39.71 0.88 -7.47
CA SER A 173 -38.71 1.90 -7.15
C SER A 173 -39.08 2.72 -5.90
N ASN A 174 -40.34 3.14 -5.79
CA ASN A 174 -40.85 3.90 -4.66
C ASN A 174 -40.82 3.10 -3.34
N LEU A 175 -41.15 1.81 -3.37
CA LEU A 175 -41.07 0.94 -2.19
C LEU A 175 -39.62 0.72 -1.73
N VAL A 176 -38.68 0.62 -2.68
CA VAL A 176 -37.25 0.49 -2.38
C VAL A 176 -36.72 1.78 -1.74
N GLU A 177 -37.17 2.94 -2.21
CA GLU A 177 -36.82 4.24 -1.63
C GLU A 177 -37.31 4.34 -0.18
N GLU A 178 -38.56 3.98 0.10
CA GLU A 178 -39.12 3.94 1.46
C GLU A 178 -38.35 2.97 2.39
N PHE A 179 -37.96 1.81 1.88
CA PHE A 179 -37.11 0.87 2.63
C PHE A 179 -35.74 1.49 2.94
N SER A 180 -35.09 2.08 1.94
CA SER A 180 -33.77 2.70 2.09
C SER A 180 -33.77 3.86 3.10
N ASN A 181 -34.79 4.72 3.04
CA ASN A 181 -34.98 5.82 3.98
C ASN A 181 -35.18 5.33 5.41
N CYS A 182 -35.94 4.25 5.59
CA CYS A 182 -36.11 3.64 6.90
C CYS A 182 -34.78 3.11 7.46
N VAL A 183 -34.00 2.36 6.65
CA VAL A 183 -32.69 1.85 7.07
C VAL A 183 -31.73 2.98 7.41
N TRP A 184 -31.73 4.03 6.60
CA TRP A 184 -30.90 5.21 6.82
C TRP A 184 -31.22 5.90 8.14
N ASN A 185 -32.51 6.17 8.42
CA ASN A 185 -32.91 6.79 9.68
C ASN A 185 -32.54 5.94 10.89
N VAL A 186 -32.73 4.62 10.83
CA VAL A 186 -32.34 3.71 11.92
C VAL A 186 -30.84 3.78 12.15
N HIS A 187 -30.05 3.73 11.08
CA HIS A 187 -28.60 3.82 11.18
C HIS A 187 -28.14 5.16 11.78
N THR A 188 -28.72 6.28 11.34
CA THR A 188 -28.43 7.61 11.89
C THR A 188 -28.78 7.69 13.38
N HIS A 189 -29.97 7.23 13.79
CA HIS A 189 -30.36 7.21 15.21
C HIS A 189 -29.47 6.30 16.07
N MET A 190 -28.98 5.17 15.53
CA MET A 190 -28.04 4.31 16.25
C MET A 190 -26.66 4.97 16.42
N ILE A 191 -26.24 5.83 15.49
CA ILE A 191 -25.00 6.60 15.62
C ILE A 191 -25.17 7.71 16.66
N GLU A 192 -26.28 8.46 16.60
CA GLU A 192 -26.58 9.55 17.54
C GLU A 192 -26.69 9.07 18.99
N THR A 193 -27.33 7.91 19.22
CA THR A 193 -27.47 7.34 20.58
C THR A 193 -26.16 6.80 21.16
N ARG A 194 -25.13 6.61 20.33
CA ARG A 194 -23.80 6.12 20.73
C ARG A 194 -22.77 7.25 20.93
N SER A 195 -23.01 8.43 20.37
CA SER A 195 -22.12 9.61 20.51
C SER A 195 -22.31 10.34 21.84
#